data_AF-A0A1D8D8L3-F1
#
_entry.id   AF-A0A1D8D8L3-F1
#
_cell.length_a   1.000
_cell.length_b   1.000
_cell.length_c   1.000
_cell.angle_alpha   90.00
_cell.angle_beta   90.00
_cell.angle_gamma   90.00
#
_symmetry.space_group_name_H-M   'P 1'
#
loop_
_entity.id
_entity.type
_entity.pdbx_description
1 polymer ?
#
loop_
_entity_poly.entity_id
_entity_poly.type
_entity_poly.pdbx_seq_one_letter_code
_entity_poly.pdbx_strand_id
1 'polypeptide(L)'
;MAISALQTWEKVLEYASVPLHGTMSRKIRKGVKLQINEGKVYEDAVLFISDLFLRVTEDSDGLSVNTYYDIDSIASIRTYSNKE
;
A
#
# COMPACT_ATOMS: atom_id res chain seq x y z
N MET A 1 8.20 11.13 22.18
CA MET A 1 7.06 10.45 21.54
C MET A 1 7.64 9.35 20.68
N ALA A 2 7.25 8.09 20.89
CA ALA A 2 7.67 7.02 19.99
C ALA A 2 7.00 7.27 18.62
N ILE A 3 7.81 7.34 17.56
CA ILE A 3 7.29 7.37 16.20
C ILE A 3 6.74 5.96 15.94
N SER A 4 5.45 5.83 15.61
CA SER A 4 4.89 4.52 15.28
C SER A 4 5.39 4.07 13.90
N ALA A 5 5.50 2.76 13.67
CA ALA A 5 5.90 2.23 12.36
C ALA A 5 4.99 2.78 11.23
N LEU A 6 3.70 3.00 11.54
CA LEU A 6 2.77 3.67 10.63
C LEU A 6 3.28 5.06 10.19
N GLN A 7 3.71 5.91 11.13
CA GLN A 7 4.22 7.24 10.80
C GLN A 7 5.43 7.20 9.86
N THR A 8 6.22 6.13 9.91
CA THR A 8 7.34 5.89 8.98
C THR A 8 6.85 5.64 7.55
N TRP A 9 5.79 4.84 7.38
CA TRP A 9 5.34 4.37 6.06
C TRP A 9 4.23 5.22 5.44
N GLU A 10 3.47 5.95 6.25
CA GLU A 10 2.28 6.70 5.82
C GLU A 10 2.58 7.63 4.64
N LYS A 11 3.67 8.40 4.70
CA LYS A 11 4.03 9.33 3.61
C LYS A 11 4.37 8.63 2.30
N VAL A 12 4.98 7.44 2.37
CA VAL A 12 5.30 6.63 1.18
C VAL A 12 4.01 6.08 0.56
N LEU A 13 3.11 5.57 1.40
CA LEU A 13 1.82 5.04 0.96
C LEU A 13 0.92 6.16 0.40
N GLU A 14 0.91 7.34 1.02
CA GLU A 14 0.21 8.54 0.54
C GLU A 14 0.75 9.00 -0.81
N TYR A 15 2.08 9.00 -1.01
CA TYR A 15 2.69 9.31 -2.30
C TYR A 15 2.27 8.32 -3.39
N ALA A 16 2.27 7.02 -3.07
CA ALA A 16 1.99 5.95 -4.03
C ALA A 16 0.50 5.80 -4.39
N SER A 17 -0.41 6.47 -3.67
CA SER A 17 -1.86 6.23 -3.77
C SER A 17 -2.71 7.49 -3.68
N VAL A 18 -3.90 7.41 -4.28
CA VAL A 18 -4.94 8.45 -4.23
C VAL A 18 -6.08 8.01 -3.32
N PRO A 19 -6.68 8.91 -2.52
CA PRO A 19 -7.81 8.56 -1.67
C PRO A 19 -9.02 8.14 -2.50
N LEU A 20 -9.75 7.12 -2.04
CA LEU A 20 -11.04 6.74 -2.61
C LEU A 20 -12.15 7.46 -1.84
N HIS A 21 -12.89 8.32 -2.55
CA HIS A 21 -13.88 9.21 -1.93
C HIS A 21 -14.96 8.43 -1.18
N GLY A 22 -15.29 8.87 0.04
CA GLY A 22 -16.27 8.21 0.91
C GLY A 22 -15.74 6.95 1.62
N THR A 23 -14.43 6.66 1.56
CA THR A 23 -13.84 5.48 2.22
C THR A 23 -12.54 5.82 2.97
N MET A 24 -12.10 4.91 3.83
CA MET A 24 -10.76 4.95 4.46
C MET A 24 -9.66 4.32 3.58
N SER A 25 -10.00 3.95 2.35
CA SER A 25 -9.09 3.26 1.44
C SER A 25 -8.47 4.22 0.43
N ARG A 26 -7.36 3.80 -0.16
CA ARG A 26 -6.63 4.54 -1.19
C ARG A 26 -6.32 3.60 -2.35
N LYS A 27 -6.38 4.05 -3.58
CA LYS A 27 -6.01 3.24 -4.74
C LYS A 27 -4.59 3.60 -5.17
N ILE A 28 -3.75 2.60 -5.47
CA ILE A 28 -2.43 2.86 -6.06
C ILE A 28 -2.62 3.72 -7.31
N ARG A 29 -1.87 4.83 -7.39
CA ARG A 29 -2.05 5.80 -8.46
C ARG A 29 -1.61 5.21 -9.80
N LYS A 30 -2.26 5.62 -10.90
CA LYS A 30 -1.92 5.17 -12.25
C LYS A 30 -0.44 5.42 -12.54
N GLY A 31 0.23 4.42 -13.12
CA GLY A 31 1.66 4.51 -13.46
C GLY A 31 2.60 4.35 -12.27
N VAL A 32 2.09 3.97 -11.09
CA VAL A 32 2.90 3.54 -9.95
C VAL A 32 2.63 2.09 -9.64
N LYS A 33 3.70 1.38 -9.25
CA LYS A 33 3.62 0.04 -8.65
C LYS A 33 4.24 0.07 -7.27
N LEU A 34 3.78 -0.80 -6.39
CA LEU A 34 4.21 -0.88 -4.99
C LEU A 34 4.64 -2.31 -4.65
N GLN A 35 5.73 -2.46 -3.91
CA GLN A 35 6.19 -3.74 -3.40
C GLN A 35 6.49 -3.61 -1.91
N ILE A 36 6.09 -4.61 -1.13
CA ILE A 36 6.31 -4.67 0.32
C ILE A 36 7.25 -5.83 0.62
N ASN A 37 8.28 -5.62 1.43
CA ASN A 37 9.24 -6.64 1.91
C ASN A 37 9.79 -7.54 0.78
N GLU A 38 10.10 -6.96 -0.38
CA GLU A 38 10.59 -7.67 -1.57
C GLU A 38 9.65 -8.77 -2.12
N GLY A 39 8.39 -8.79 -1.68
CA GLY A 39 7.37 -9.74 -2.11
C GLY A 39 6.76 -9.38 -3.47
N LYS A 40 5.45 -9.65 -3.60
CA LYS A 40 4.70 -9.34 -4.82
C LYS A 40 4.73 -7.85 -5.15
N VAL A 41 4.80 -7.53 -6.45
CA VAL A 41 4.61 -6.17 -6.96
C VAL A 41 3.12 -5.96 -7.26
N TYR A 42 2.54 -4.95 -6.64
CA TYR A 42 1.15 -4.56 -6.74
C TYR A 42 0.98 -3.40 -7.73
N GLU A 43 -0.02 -3.50 -8.59
CA GLU A 43 -0.46 -2.48 -9.53
C GLU A 43 -1.98 -2.41 -9.51
N ASP A 44 -2.55 -1.19 -9.64
CA ASP A 44 -4.00 -0.94 -9.57
C ASP A 44 -4.72 -1.42 -8.29
N ALA A 45 -3.95 -1.79 -7.25
CA ALA A 45 -4.49 -2.32 -6.01
C ALA A 45 -5.08 -1.23 -5.09
N VAL A 46 -5.97 -1.64 -4.19
CA VAL A 46 -6.54 -0.80 -3.13
C VAL A 46 -5.82 -1.07 -1.82
N LEU A 47 -5.41 0.00 -1.14
CA LEU A 47 -4.75 0.00 0.14
C LEU A 47 -5.74 0.41 1.23
N PHE A 48 -5.77 -0.33 2.33
CA PHE A 48 -6.36 0.11 3.59
C PHE A 48 -5.25 0.19 4.64
N ILE A 49 -5.10 1.38 5.22
CA ILE A 49 -3.99 1.70 6.13
C ILE A 49 -4.57 1.81 7.54
N SER A 50 -4.07 1.00 8.46
CA SER A 50 -4.33 1.05 9.90
C SER A 50 -3.00 1.11 10.65
N ASP A 51 -3.10 1.51 11.92
CA ASP A 51 -2.06 1.41 12.94
C ASP A 51 -1.63 -0.03 13.29
N LEU A 52 -2.40 -1.05 12.90
CA LEU A 52 -2.09 -2.46 13.17
C LEU A 52 -1.62 -3.19 11.91
N PHE A 53 -2.19 -2.86 10.76
CA PHE A 53 -1.88 -3.55 9.51
C PHE A 53 -2.08 -2.68 8.28
N LEU A 54 -1.34 -3.02 7.23
CA LEU A 54 -1.60 -2.60 5.87
C LEU A 54 -2.29 -3.75 5.13
N ARG A 55 -3.48 -3.50 4.59
CA ARG A 55 -4.15 -4.43 3.67
C ARG A 55 -4.01 -3.95 2.24
N VAL A 56 -3.60 -4.86 1.36
CA VAL A 56 -3.57 -4.67 -0.09
C VAL A 56 -4.60 -5.58 -0.73
N THR A 57 -5.54 -4.98 -1.46
CA THR A 57 -6.63 -5.68 -2.16
C THR A 57 -6.42 -5.58 -3.67
N GLU A 58 -6.41 -6.73 -4.33
CA GLU A 58 -6.26 -6.86 -5.80
C GLU A 58 -7.46 -7.62 -6.37
N ASP A 59 -7.81 -7.33 -7.61
CA ASP A 59 -8.68 -8.20 -8.40
C ASP A 59 -7.80 -9.19 -9.19
N SER A 60 -7.99 -10.49 -8.98
CA SER A 60 -7.32 -11.57 -9.71
C SER A 60 -8.35 -12.63 -10.07
N ASP A 61 -8.52 -12.90 -11.37
CA ASP A 61 -9.41 -13.95 -11.87
C ASP A 61 -10.86 -13.87 -11.34
N GLY A 62 -11.38 -12.66 -11.18
CA GLY A 62 -12.73 -12.41 -10.64
C GLY A 62 -12.84 -12.57 -9.12
N LEU A 63 -11.71 -12.79 -8.43
CA LEU A 63 -11.63 -12.85 -6.97
C LEU A 63 -11.01 -11.56 -6.43
N SER A 64 -11.58 -11.06 -5.33
CA SER A 64 -10.95 -10.03 -4.51
C SER A 64 -9.93 -10.67 -3.58
N VAL A 65 -8.65 -10.56 -3.94
CA VAL A 65 -7.52 -11.11 -3.18
C VAL A 65 -7.04 -10.06 -2.18
N ASN A 66 -6.97 -10.43 -0.90
CA ASN A 66 -6.57 -9.52 0.18
C ASN A 66 -5.29 -10.04 0.84
N THR A 67 -4.21 -9.27 0.77
CA THR A 67 -2.96 -9.53 1.50
C THR A 67 -2.88 -8.60 2.70
N TYR A 68 -2.56 -9.15 3.87
CA TYR A 68 -2.41 -8.39 5.11
C TYR A 68 -0.95 -8.40 5.54
N TYR A 69 -0.42 -7.22 5.84
CA TYR A 69 0.91 -7.00 6.37
C TYR A 69 0.78 -6.41 7.76
N ASP A 70 1.39 -7.05 8.74
CA ASP A 70 1.63 -6.42 10.04
C ASP A 70 2.49 -5.17 9.83
N ILE A 71 2.02 -4.01 10.30
CA ILE A 71 2.68 -2.72 10.05
C ILE A 71 4.07 -2.66 10.68
N ASP A 72 4.25 -3.33 11.82
CA ASP A 72 5.51 -3.35 12.57
C ASP A 72 6.54 -4.29 11.92
N SER A 73 6.07 -5.22 11.08
CA SER A 73 6.90 -6.18 10.34
C SER A 73 7.26 -5.70 8.93
N ILE A 74 6.81 -4.51 8.50
CA ILE A 74 7.24 -3.92 7.22
C ILE A 74 8.67 -3.39 7.37
N ALA A 75 9.61 -4.08 6.74
CA ALA A 75 11.02 -3.70 6.67
C ALA A 75 11.31 -2.77 5.49
N SER A 76 10.57 -2.90 4.38
CA SER A 76 10.74 -2.03 3.21
C SER A 76 9.49 -1.89 2.36
N ILE A 77 9.35 -0.70 1.75
CA ILE A 77 8.40 -0.42 0.67
C ILE A 77 9.18 0.12 -0.51
N ARG A 78 8.98 -0.46 -1.69
CA ARG A 78 9.55 0.01 -2.95
C ARG A 78 8.44 0.52 -3.86
N THR A 79 8.63 1.69 -4.43
CA THR A 79 7.75 2.25 -5.46
C THR A 79 8.46 2.21 -6.81
N TYR A 80 7.69 1.92 -7.86
CA TYR A 80 8.15 1.97 -9.24
C TYR A 80 7.30 2.99 -9.98
N SER A 81 7.93 3.93 -10.65
CA SER A 81 7.29 4.88 -11.55
C SER A 81 8.17 5.08 -12.78
N ASN A 82 7.57 5.52 -13.87
CA ASN A 82 8.34 5.88 -15.06
C ASN A 82 9.36 6.97 -14.70
N LYS A 83 10.60 6.83 -15.19
CA LYS A 83 11.53 7.96 -15.26
C LYS A 83 11.02 8.90 -16.34
N GLU A 84 11.03 10.20 -16.05
CA GLU A 84 10.85 11.24 -17.07
C GLU A 84 11.87 11.07 -18.20
#